data_AF-U4V2X6-F1
#
_entry.id   AF-U4V2X6-F1
#
_cell.length_a   1.000
_cell.length_b   1.000
_cell.length_c   1.000
_cell.angle_alpha   90.00
_cell.angle_beta   90.00
_cell.angle_gamma   90.00
#
_symmetry.space_group_name_H-M   'P 1'
#
loop_
_entity.id
_entity.type
_entity.pdbx_description
1 polymer ?
#
loop_
_entity_poly.entity_id
_entity_poly.type
_entity_poly.pdbx_seq_one_letter_code
_entity_poly.pdbx_strand_id
1 'polypeptide(L)'
;MNIPNWHYIEAEISKLIMQHTSKIEAHETAEYANAIIDAWLFGKSFEKIVAGDKPPEKDREHLKKAAAKLLQARELLLQVGHHGSIALEKQSQINANDKLKQEYRLSENSYSEILANSLSPIADQVDEAARMLSTSDRGLIAVLSGSETNPPPKKGRKQKTAAYYIAKICADIFKAGTDYNISITHDPYTDSNVAGGKFHSFLSAVFALLEIEANVEHYIKKLLTEENKKLNNFLRYFFIAIAPKNTQKRSNNTTLDAER
;
A
#
# COMPACT_ATOMS: atom_id res chain seq x y z
N MET A 1 4.77 -8.98 18.72
CA MET A 1 3.88 -9.12 17.55
C MET A 1 3.09 -10.40 17.74
N ASN A 2 1.77 -10.33 17.85
CA ASN A 2 0.94 -11.54 17.79
C ASN A 2 1.05 -12.10 16.38
N ILE A 3 1.54 -13.33 16.24
CA ILE A 3 1.52 -14.05 14.98
C ILE A 3 0.03 -14.34 14.70
N PRO A 4 -0.52 -13.91 13.56
CA PRO A 4 -1.90 -14.23 13.22
C PRO A 4 -2.06 -15.75 13.19
N ASN A 5 -3.12 -16.28 13.80
CA ASN A 5 -3.43 -17.69 13.69
C ASN A 5 -3.93 -17.96 12.26
N TRP A 6 -3.01 -18.35 11.37
CA TRP A 6 -3.27 -18.51 9.95
C TRP A 6 -4.37 -19.54 9.66
N HIS A 7 -4.39 -20.64 10.41
CA HIS A 7 -5.43 -21.65 10.30
C HIS A 7 -6.81 -21.11 10.68
N TYR A 8 -6.88 -20.20 11.66
CA TYR A 8 -8.13 -19.55 12.02
C TYR A 8 -8.62 -18.60 10.93
N ILE A 9 -7.73 -17.75 10.39
CA ILE A 9 -8.10 -16.79 9.34
C ILE A 9 -8.55 -17.51 8.07
N GLU A 10 -7.82 -18.53 7.64
CA GLU A 10 -8.19 -19.37 6.50
C GLU A 10 -9.56 -20.01 6.70
N ALA A 11 -9.79 -20.66 7.85
CA ALA A 11 -11.06 -21.31 8.14
C ALA A 11 -12.26 -20.32 8.14
N GLU A 12 -12.09 -19.11 8.69
CA GLU A 12 -13.15 -18.10 8.68
C GLU A 12 -13.43 -17.55 7.28
N ILE A 13 -12.40 -17.31 6.46
CA ILE A 13 -12.59 -16.92 5.05
C ILE A 13 -13.27 -18.05 4.28
N SER A 14 -12.86 -19.30 4.52
CA SER A 14 -13.46 -20.47 3.89
C SER A 14 -14.96 -20.58 4.20
N LYS A 15 -15.36 -20.34 5.45
CA LYS A 15 -16.79 -20.25 5.83
C LYS A 15 -17.52 -19.16 5.06
N LEU A 16 -16.93 -17.96 4.91
CA LEU A 16 -17.54 -16.87 4.15
C LEU A 16 -17.72 -17.24 2.68
N ILE A 17 -16.73 -17.88 2.05
CA ILE A 17 -16.84 -18.34 0.66
C ILE A 17 -18.01 -19.33 0.53
N MET A 18 -18.10 -20.33 1.40
CA MET A 18 -19.19 -21.32 1.38
C MET A 18 -20.58 -20.71 1.64
N GLN A 19 -20.66 -19.66 2.46
CA GLN A 19 -21.93 -18.96 2.72
C GLN A 19 -22.42 -18.13 1.53
N HIS A 20 -21.49 -17.63 0.71
CA HIS A 20 -21.78 -16.70 -0.37
C HIS A 20 -21.67 -17.31 -1.78
N THR A 21 -21.28 -18.57 -1.89
CA THR A 21 -21.18 -19.32 -3.13
C THR A 21 -21.91 -20.66 -3.03
N SER A 22 -22.38 -21.20 -4.15
CA SER A 22 -23.15 -22.46 -4.18
C SER A 22 -22.48 -23.57 -4.98
N LYS A 23 -21.42 -23.25 -5.74
CA LYS A 23 -20.75 -24.19 -6.64
C LYS A 23 -19.31 -24.54 -6.24
N ILE A 24 -18.72 -23.80 -5.32
CA ILE A 24 -17.37 -24.10 -4.84
C ILE A 24 -17.48 -25.27 -3.88
N GLU A 25 -16.76 -26.36 -4.18
CA GLU A 25 -16.73 -27.52 -3.31
C GLU A 25 -15.85 -27.25 -2.08
N ALA A 26 -16.17 -27.91 -0.96
CA ALA A 26 -15.47 -27.72 0.30
C ALA A 26 -13.94 -27.95 0.20
N HIS A 27 -13.51 -28.81 -0.73
CA HIS A 27 -12.10 -29.12 -0.94
C HIS A 27 -11.33 -28.03 -1.72
N GLU A 28 -12.04 -27.20 -2.52
CA GLU A 28 -11.47 -26.07 -3.27
C GLU A 28 -11.47 -24.77 -2.45
N THR A 29 -12.33 -24.68 -1.43
CA THR A 29 -12.52 -23.47 -0.62
C THR A 29 -11.22 -22.98 0.03
N ALA A 30 -10.37 -23.89 0.50
CA ALA A 30 -9.10 -23.54 1.14
C ALA A 30 -8.14 -22.85 0.17
N GLU A 31 -8.11 -23.25 -1.11
CA GLU A 31 -7.29 -22.60 -2.14
C GLU A 31 -7.75 -21.17 -2.40
N TYR A 32 -9.07 -20.98 -2.51
CA TYR A 32 -9.67 -19.65 -2.67
C TYR A 32 -9.47 -18.75 -1.44
N ALA A 33 -9.55 -19.31 -0.23
CA ALA A 33 -9.25 -18.59 1.00
C ALA A 33 -7.79 -18.13 1.03
N ASN A 34 -6.85 -19.00 0.67
CA ASN A 34 -5.44 -18.65 0.55
C ASN A 34 -5.20 -17.56 -0.51
N ALA A 35 -5.89 -17.59 -1.65
CA ALA A 35 -5.78 -16.53 -2.65
C ALA A 35 -6.22 -15.15 -2.12
N ILE A 36 -7.25 -15.10 -1.26
CA ILE A 36 -7.67 -13.86 -0.58
C ILE A 36 -6.58 -13.41 0.42
N ILE A 37 -6.01 -14.34 1.19
CA ILE A 37 -4.94 -14.06 2.15
C ILE A 37 -3.69 -13.52 1.43
N ASP A 38 -3.28 -14.14 0.34
CA ASP A 38 -2.13 -13.73 -0.46
C ASP A 38 -2.33 -12.32 -1.03
N ALA A 39 -3.52 -12.03 -1.57
CA ALA A 39 -3.88 -10.70 -2.05
C ALA A 39 -3.84 -9.64 -0.93
N TRP A 40 -4.28 -10.01 0.28
CA TRP A 40 -4.21 -9.15 1.46
C TRP A 40 -2.77 -8.86 1.88
N LEU A 41 -1.95 -9.90 2.03
CA LEU A 41 -0.54 -9.79 2.41
C LEU A 41 0.27 -9.00 1.38
N PHE A 42 0.06 -9.28 0.10
CA PHE A 42 0.67 -8.54 -0.99
C PHE A 42 0.28 -7.06 -0.93
N GLY A 43 -1.02 -6.77 -0.82
CA GLY A 43 -1.53 -5.41 -0.77
C GLY A 43 -0.99 -4.60 0.41
N LYS A 44 -0.98 -5.20 1.62
CA LYS A 44 -0.42 -4.56 2.83
C LYS A 44 1.08 -4.30 2.69
N SER A 45 1.82 -5.26 2.15
CA SER A 45 3.26 -5.13 1.91
C SER A 45 3.56 -4.02 0.90
N PHE A 46 2.80 -3.99 -0.19
CA PHE A 46 2.92 -2.95 -1.20
C PHE A 46 2.59 -1.56 -0.65
N GLU A 47 1.50 -1.43 0.13
CA GLU A 47 1.16 -0.17 0.80
C GLU A 47 2.26 0.31 1.75
N LYS A 48 2.91 -0.61 2.48
CA LYS A 48 4.03 -0.32 3.36
C LYS A 48 5.26 0.16 2.58
N ILE A 49 5.59 -0.51 1.47
CA ILE A 49 6.66 -0.12 0.56
C ILE A 49 6.39 1.28 0.00
N VAL A 50 5.20 1.53 -0.54
CA VAL A 50 4.83 2.82 -1.12
C VAL A 50 4.84 3.95 -0.09
N ALA A 51 4.42 3.66 1.15
CA ALA A 51 4.48 4.65 2.22
C ALA A 51 5.92 4.94 2.70
N GLY A 52 6.81 3.95 2.61
CA GLY A 52 8.22 4.07 2.96
C GLY A 52 9.09 4.65 1.85
N ASP A 53 8.66 4.55 0.58
CA ASP A 53 9.41 5.02 -0.58
C ASP A 53 9.30 6.55 -0.75
N LYS A 54 10.00 7.26 0.12
CA LYS A 54 10.08 8.72 0.10
C LYS A 54 11.17 9.17 -0.89
N PRO A 55 11.05 10.38 -1.46
CA PRO A 55 12.12 10.95 -2.26
C PRO A 55 13.43 11.05 -1.43
N PRO A 56 14.59 10.66 -1.97
CA PRO A 56 15.86 10.69 -1.24
C PRO A 56 16.21 12.07 -0.66
N GLU A 57 15.85 13.13 -1.38
CA GLU A 57 16.04 14.51 -0.91
C GLU A 57 15.29 14.79 0.41
N LYS A 58 14.08 14.25 0.57
CA LYS A 58 13.31 14.40 1.80
C LYS A 58 13.91 13.59 2.94
N ASP A 59 14.41 12.40 2.67
CA ASP A 59 15.07 11.59 3.71
C ASP A 59 16.36 12.26 4.17
N ARG A 60 17.15 12.80 3.24
CA ARG A 60 18.30 13.65 3.56
C ARG A 60 17.93 14.85 4.41
N GLU A 61 16.86 15.58 4.06
CA GLU A 61 16.38 16.73 4.85
C GLU A 61 15.98 16.30 6.27
N HIS A 62 15.23 15.22 6.40
CA HIS A 62 14.79 14.71 7.71
C HIS A 62 15.96 14.25 8.57
N LEU A 63 16.96 13.57 7.99
CA LEU A 63 18.17 13.16 8.70
C LEU A 63 18.97 14.35 9.20
N LYS A 64 19.22 15.36 8.34
CA LYS A 64 19.87 16.62 8.75
C LYS A 64 19.13 17.31 9.89
N LYS A 65 17.80 17.36 9.80
CA LYS A 65 16.94 17.93 10.84
C LYS A 65 17.00 17.13 12.15
N ALA A 66 17.09 15.81 12.07
CA ALA A 66 17.24 14.95 13.24
C ALA A 66 18.60 15.16 13.92
N ALA A 67 19.69 15.19 13.16
CA ALA A 67 21.03 15.52 13.67
C ALA A 67 21.06 16.89 14.37
N ALA A 68 20.49 17.93 13.74
CA ALA A 68 20.40 19.26 14.33
C ALA A 68 19.61 19.28 15.65
N LYS A 69 18.52 18.51 15.74
CA LYS A 69 17.73 18.39 16.98
C LYS A 69 18.48 17.65 18.09
N LEU A 70 19.28 16.65 17.76
CA LEU A 70 20.12 15.95 18.74
C LEU A 70 21.18 16.90 19.30
N LEU A 71 21.79 17.73 18.46
CA LEU A 71 22.72 18.78 18.90
C LEU A 71 22.03 19.84 19.76
N GLN A 72 20.81 20.26 19.41
CA GLN A 72 20.03 21.18 20.25
C GLN A 72 19.71 20.55 21.62
N ALA A 73 19.31 19.28 21.64
CA ALA A 73 19.04 18.55 22.89
C ALA A 73 20.30 18.43 23.76
N ARG A 74 21.48 18.21 23.15
CA ARG A 74 22.78 18.25 23.83
C ARG A 74 23.01 19.61 24.50
N GLU A 75 22.87 20.71 23.78
CA GLU A 75 23.08 22.06 24.35
C GLU A 75 22.15 22.34 25.54
N LEU A 76 20.89 21.92 25.44
CA LEU A 76 19.93 22.07 26.54
C LEU A 76 20.31 21.21 27.75
N LEU A 77 20.83 20.00 27.54
CA LEU A 77 21.30 19.14 28.62
C LEU A 77 22.53 19.71 29.33
N LEU A 78 23.46 20.34 28.59
CA LEU A 78 24.62 21.01 29.18
C LEU A 78 24.25 22.22 30.06
N GLN A 79 23.06 22.79 29.89
CA GLN A 79 22.54 23.86 30.75
C GLN A 79 21.88 23.34 32.04
N VAL A 80 21.66 22.02 32.16
CA VAL A 80 21.02 21.43 33.34
C VAL A 80 22.00 21.43 34.52
N GLY A 81 21.67 22.21 35.55
CA GLY A 81 22.44 22.26 36.79
C GLY A 81 22.32 21.00 37.67
N HIS A 82 23.00 21.04 38.81
CA HIS A 82 23.17 19.91 39.74
C HIS A 82 21.86 19.20 40.14
N HIS A 83 20.84 19.95 40.58
CA HIS A 83 19.56 19.37 41.02
C HIS A 83 18.83 18.63 39.89
N GLY A 84 18.85 19.19 38.67
CA GLY A 84 18.25 18.54 37.50
C GLY A 84 19.01 17.28 37.10
N SER A 85 20.33 17.30 37.20
CA SER A 85 21.17 16.13 36.97
C SER A 85 20.86 14.98 37.94
N ILE A 86 20.69 15.28 39.23
CA ILE A 86 20.29 14.29 40.25
C ILE A 86 18.91 13.70 39.93
N ALA A 87 17.96 14.54 39.50
CA ALA A 87 16.61 14.08 39.15
C ALA A 87 16.63 13.13 37.93
N LEU A 88 17.42 13.46 36.91
CA LEU A 88 17.60 12.61 35.72
C LEU A 88 18.23 11.26 36.07
N GLU A 89 19.25 11.27 36.94
CA GLU A 89 19.90 10.05 37.40
C GLU A 89 18.91 9.14 38.14
N LYS A 90 18.14 9.69 39.09
CA LYS A 90 17.09 8.95 39.82
C LYS A 90 16.04 8.36 38.87
N GLN A 91 15.62 9.12 37.87
CA GLN A 91 14.65 8.64 36.88
C GLN A 91 15.21 7.50 36.01
N SER A 92 16.50 7.55 35.66
CA SER A 92 17.16 6.48 34.89
C SER A 92 17.20 5.16 35.65
N GLN A 93 17.35 5.22 36.98
CA GLN A 93 17.40 4.05 37.85
C GLN A 93 16.03 3.37 38.00
N ILE A 94 14.92 4.13 37.87
CA ILE A 94 13.56 3.60 37.89
C ILE A 94 13.24 2.81 36.61
N ASN A 95 13.93 3.10 35.50
CA ASN A 95 13.65 2.54 34.17
C ASN A 95 14.66 1.49 33.66
N ALA A 96 15.72 1.14 34.40
CA ALA A 96 16.81 0.30 33.86
C ALA A 96 17.05 -1.03 34.59
N ASN A 97 16.80 -2.13 33.87
CA ASN A 97 17.53 -3.41 33.97
C ASN A 97 19.01 -3.18 33.53
N ASP A 98 19.87 -2.90 34.50
CA ASP A 98 21.29 -3.33 34.66
C ASP A 98 22.26 -3.45 33.47
N LYS A 99 22.36 -2.47 32.56
CA LYS A 99 23.61 -2.33 31.75
C LYS A 99 24.27 -0.97 31.76
N LEU A 100 23.51 0.10 31.98
CA LEU A 100 24.10 1.43 32.05
C LEU A 100 24.90 1.57 33.36
N LYS A 101 24.35 1.20 34.53
CA LYS A 101 24.86 1.47 35.89
C LYS A 101 26.37 1.30 36.21
N GLN A 102 27.18 0.54 35.45
CA GLN A 102 28.58 0.25 35.81
C GLN A 102 29.61 1.28 35.30
N GLU A 103 29.42 1.91 34.15
CA GLU A 103 30.33 2.98 33.67
C GLU A 103 30.11 4.32 34.40
N TYR A 104 28.96 4.50 35.06
CA TYR A 104 28.51 5.78 35.63
C TYR A 104 29.12 6.16 36.97
N ARG A 105 29.67 5.21 37.73
CA ARG A 105 30.21 5.49 39.08
C ARG A 105 31.64 6.05 39.06
N LEU A 106 32.23 6.25 37.88
CA LEU A 106 33.66 6.55 37.71
C LEU A 106 33.96 7.90 37.02
N SER A 107 32.95 8.69 36.64
CA SER A 107 33.18 10.00 36.01
C SER A 107 32.83 11.16 36.96
N GLU A 108 33.66 12.21 36.99
CA GLU A 108 33.37 13.48 37.68
C GLU A 108 32.23 14.29 37.02
N ASN A 109 31.81 13.89 35.82
CA ASN A 109 30.81 14.58 35.01
C ASN A 109 29.40 14.40 35.57
N SER A 110 28.57 15.44 35.43
CA SER A 110 27.16 15.37 35.79
C SER A 110 26.36 14.41 34.88
N TYR A 111 25.29 13.80 35.38
CA TYR A 111 24.49 12.86 34.58
C TYR A 111 23.89 13.50 33.31
N SER A 112 23.56 14.80 33.35
CA SER A 112 23.11 15.54 32.16
C SER A 112 24.22 15.67 31.10
N GLU A 113 25.45 15.91 31.53
CA GLU A 113 26.63 15.99 30.65
C GLU A 113 26.97 14.65 30.02
N ILE A 114 26.81 13.54 30.75
CA ILE A 114 26.98 12.19 30.19
C ILE A 114 25.95 11.93 29.08
N LEU A 115 24.68 12.26 29.32
CA LEU A 115 23.64 12.17 28.30
C LEU A 115 23.96 13.07 27.09
N ALA A 116 24.37 14.32 27.33
CA ALA A 116 24.76 15.26 26.28
C ALA A 116 25.91 14.70 25.41
N ASN A 117 26.93 14.13 26.04
CA ASN A 117 28.09 13.54 25.36
C ASN A 117 27.71 12.28 24.56
N SER A 118 26.64 11.58 24.94
CA SER A 118 26.13 10.43 24.20
C SER A 118 25.38 10.83 22.93
N LEU A 119 24.82 12.05 22.87
CA LEU A 119 24.06 12.54 21.71
C LEU A 119 24.95 13.00 20.54
N SER A 120 26.18 13.44 20.79
CA SER A 120 27.09 13.93 19.73
C SER A 120 27.45 12.85 18.70
N PRO A 121 27.97 11.66 19.09
CA PRO A 121 28.29 10.62 18.12
C PRO A 121 27.06 10.10 17.36
N ILE A 122 25.87 10.13 17.99
CA ILE A 122 24.61 9.78 17.32
C ILE A 122 24.24 10.85 16.29
N ALA A 123 24.36 12.13 16.64
CA ALA A 123 24.12 13.23 15.71
C ALA A 123 25.05 13.15 14.50
N ASP A 124 26.34 12.88 14.72
CA ASP A 124 27.34 12.75 13.65
C ASP A 124 27.02 11.56 12.73
N GLN A 125 26.66 10.40 13.28
CA GLN A 125 26.24 9.24 12.48
C GLN A 125 25.00 9.54 11.64
N VAL A 126 24.03 10.27 12.19
CA VAL A 126 22.81 10.65 11.47
C VAL A 126 23.10 11.67 10.38
N ASP A 127 23.99 12.64 10.61
CA ASP A 127 24.41 13.61 9.58
C ASP A 127 25.22 12.94 8.47
N GLU A 128 26.13 12.03 8.82
CA GLU A 128 26.91 11.27 7.84
C GLU A 128 26.00 10.39 6.98
N ALA A 129 25.03 9.70 7.57
CA ALA A 129 24.01 8.97 6.81
C ALA A 129 23.23 9.89 5.85
N ALA A 130 22.98 11.15 6.21
CA ALA A 130 22.37 12.12 5.31
C ALA A 130 23.29 12.49 4.13
N ARG A 131 24.61 12.55 4.34
CA ARG A 131 25.59 12.85 3.29
C ARG A 131 25.78 11.71 2.31
N MET A 132 25.56 10.48 2.75
CA MET A 132 25.59 9.29 1.88
C MET A 132 24.44 9.27 0.86
N LEU A 133 23.37 10.06 1.06
CA LEU A 133 22.24 10.15 0.14
C LEU A 133 22.47 11.20 -0.95
N SER A 134 22.41 10.78 -2.21
CA SER A 134 22.39 11.65 -3.38
C SER A 134 20.97 12.01 -3.80
N THR A 135 20.78 13.19 -4.38
CA THR A 135 19.51 13.59 -5.01
C THR A 135 19.19 12.75 -6.26
N SER A 136 20.20 12.09 -6.83
CA SER A 136 20.05 11.17 -7.97
C SER A 136 19.72 9.73 -7.55
N ASP A 137 19.69 9.43 -6.25
CA ASP A 137 19.38 8.07 -5.80
C ASP A 137 17.96 7.68 -6.21
N ARG A 138 17.77 6.39 -6.49
CA ARG A 138 16.47 5.84 -6.85
C ARG A 138 15.79 5.28 -5.62
N GLY A 139 14.55 5.68 -5.39
CA GLY A 139 13.63 5.03 -4.48
C GLY A 139 13.33 3.59 -4.92
N LEU A 140 12.86 2.79 -3.98
CA LEU A 140 12.59 1.37 -4.18
C LEU A 140 11.56 1.13 -5.30
N ILE A 141 10.52 1.98 -5.44
CA ILE A 141 9.56 1.81 -6.54
C ILE A 141 10.24 2.04 -7.88
N ALA A 142 11.08 3.07 -8.02
CA ALA A 142 11.80 3.33 -9.27
C ALA A 142 12.75 2.18 -9.63
N VAL A 143 13.41 1.60 -8.62
CA VAL A 143 14.25 0.41 -8.79
C VAL A 143 13.41 -0.77 -9.29
N LEU A 144 12.29 -1.07 -8.63
CA LEU A 144 11.43 -2.21 -8.97
C LEU A 144 10.70 -2.04 -10.30
N SER A 145 10.38 -0.81 -10.71
CA SER A 145 9.72 -0.53 -11.99
C SER A 145 10.69 -0.39 -13.16
N GLY A 146 12.00 -0.43 -12.91
CA GLY A 146 13.02 -0.15 -13.93
C GLY A 146 13.01 1.29 -14.41
N SER A 147 12.42 2.22 -13.65
CA SER A 147 12.37 3.63 -14.02
C SER A 147 13.74 4.29 -13.79
N GLU A 148 14.12 5.16 -14.73
CA GLU A 148 15.32 6.00 -14.59
C GLU A 148 15.12 7.11 -13.55
N THR A 149 13.87 7.50 -13.30
CA THR A 149 13.52 8.58 -12.37
C THR A 149 12.53 8.13 -11.30
N ASN A 150 12.58 8.82 -10.16
CA ASN A 150 11.62 8.60 -9.07
C ASN A 150 10.22 9.02 -9.49
N PRO A 151 9.20 8.16 -9.33
CA PRO A 151 7.84 8.53 -9.69
C PRO A 151 7.40 9.73 -8.85
N PRO A 152 6.63 10.67 -9.43
CA PRO A 152 6.16 11.82 -8.68
C PRO A 152 5.30 11.35 -7.49
N PRO A 153 5.41 12.00 -6.32
CA PRO A 153 4.58 11.67 -5.18
C PRO A 153 3.11 11.82 -5.59
N LYS A 154 2.34 10.71 -5.56
CA LYS A 154 0.91 10.75 -5.88
C LYS A 154 0.21 11.71 -4.93
N LYS A 155 -0.32 12.81 -5.46
CA LYS A 155 -1.18 13.75 -4.71
C LYS A 155 -2.58 13.12 -4.55
N GLY A 156 -3.10 13.08 -3.32
CA GLY A 156 -4.46 12.61 -3.04
C GLY A 156 -4.55 11.51 -1.97
N ARG A 157 -5.75 10.92 -1.83
CA ARG A 157 -6.02 9.84 -0.87
C ARG A 157 -5.17 8.61 -1.21
N LYS A 158 -4.49 8.05 -0.20
CA LYS A 158 -3.73 6.79 -0.35
C LYS A 158 -4.66 5.72 -0.93
N GLN A 159 -4.28 5.15 -2.08
CA GLN A 159 -5.02 4.03 -2.65
C GLN A 159 -4.87 2.84 -1.70
N LYS A 160 -5.99 2.24 -1.25
CA LYS A 160 -5.94 1.00 -0.48
C LYS A 160 -5.80 -0.16 -1.46
N THR A 161 -4.57 -0.40 -1.89
CA THR A 161 -4.17 -1.45 -2.82
C THR A 161 -4.61 -2.83 -2.33
N ALA A 162 -4.56 -3.11 -1.02
CA ALA A 162 -5.08 -4.35 -0.45
C ALA A 162 -6.57 -4.53 -0.71
N ALA A 163 -7.37 -3.50 -0.44
CA ALA A 163 -8.81 -3.53 -0.69
C ALA A 163 -9.13 -3.79 -2.18
N TYR A 164 -8.34 -3.20 -3.09
CA TYR A 164 -8.51 -3.42 -4.53
C TYR A 164 -8.20 -4.87 -4.95
N TYR A 165 -7.06 -5.43 -4.53
CA TYR A 165 -6.69 -6.79 -4.92
C TYR A 165 -7.63 -7.84 -4.32
N ILE A 166 -8.03 -7.66 -3.07
CA ILE A 166 -9.02 -8.54 -2.43
C ILE A 166 -10.35 -8.45 -3.16
N ALA A 167 -10.84 -7.24 -3.45
CA ALA A 167 -12.10 -7.09 -4.18
C ALA A 167 -12.07 -7.80 -5.54
N LYS A 168 -10.93 -7.76 -6.24
CA LYS A 168 -10.73 -8.47 -7.51
C LYS A 168 -10.78 -9.99 -7.33
N ILE A 169 -10.01 -10.54 -6.39
CA ILE A 169 -10.01 -11.99 -6.11
C ILE A 169 -11.39 -12.46 -5.66
N CYS A 170 -12.05 -11.72 -4.76
CA CYS A 170 -13.42 -12.01 -4.35
C CYS A 170 -14.41 -11.98 -5.52
N ALA A 171 -14.24 -11.08 -6.50
CA ALA A 171 -15.11 -11.04 -7.67
C ALA A 171 -14.93 -12.29 -8.55
N ASP A 172 -13.69 -12.72 -8.76
CA ASP A 172 -13.37 -13.93 -9.52
C ASP A 172 -13.95 -15.18 -8.82
N ILE A 173 -13.77 -15.30 -7.49
CA ILE A 173 -14.34 -16.37 -6.66
C ILE A 173 -15.88 -16.36 -6.71
N PHE A 174 -16.49 -15.19 -6.54
CA PHE A 174 -17.94 -15.05 -6.54
C PHE A 174 -18.55 -15.46 -7.89
N LYS A 175 -17.91 -15.09 -9.00
CA LYS A 175 -18.33 -15.46 -10.34
C LYS A 175 -18.19 -16.96 -10.57
N ALA A 176 -17.08 -17.57 -10.18
CA ALA A 176 -16.87 -19.01 -10.27
C ALA A 176 -17.88 -19.80 -9.41
N GLY A 177 -18.18 -19.29 -8.22
CA GLY A 177 -19.03 -19.97 -7.25
C GLY A 177 -20.53 -19.76 -7.42
N THR A 178 -20.97 -18.83 -8.27
CA THR A 178 -22.40 -18.49 -8.41
C THR A 178 -22.90 -18.32 -9.85
N ASP A 179 -22.01 -18.31 -10.85
CA ASP A 179 -22.25 -17.88 -12.25
C ASP A 179 -22.77 -16.44 -12.43
N TYR A 180 -23.06 -15.71 -11.35
CA TYR A 180 -23.55 -14.34 -11.45
C TYR A 180 -22.37 -13.37 -11.64
N ASN A 181 -22.55 -12.41 -12.55
CA ASN A 181 -21.63 -11.28 -12.64
C ASN A 181 -21.81 -10.35 -11.44
N ILE A 182 -20.74 -9.62 -11.11
CA ILE A 182 -20.81 -8.54 -10.13
C ILE A 182 -21.82 -7.49 -10.60
N SER A 183 -22.65 -6.98 -9.69
CA SER A 183 -23.62 -5.94 -9.98
C SER A 183 -23.80 -5.03 -8.77
N ILE A 184 -24.24 -3.81 -9.03
CA ILE A 184 -24.71 -2.87 -8.01
C ILE A 184 -26.22 -2.80 -8.19
N THR A 185 -26.97 -3.24 -7.18
CA THR A 185 -28.43 -3.07 -7.20
C THR A 185 -28.74 -1.65 -6.75
N HIS A 186 -29.38 -0.86 -7.61
CA HIS A 186 -29.87 0.46 -7.26
C HIS A 186 -31.22 0.33 -6.56
N ASP A 187 -31.39 0.97 -5.41
CA ASP A 187 -32.67 1.04 -4.70
C ASP A 187 -33.50 2.21 -5.27
N PRO A 188 -34.63 1.94 -5.95
CA PRO A 188 -35.42 2.98 -6.59
C PRO A 188 -36.18 3.89 -5.62
N TYR A 189 -36.20 3.61 -4.32
CA TYR A 189 -37.00 4.37 -3.35
C TYR A 189 -36.22 5.43 -2.57
N THR A 190 -34.89 5.31 -2.48
CA THR A 190 -34.07 6.21 -1.66
C THR A 190 -33.27 7.22 -2.48
N ASP A 191 -33.32 7.14 -3.82
CA ASP A 191 -32.48 7.88 -4.77
C ASP A 191 -30.98 7.88 -4.38
N SER A 192 -30.62 6.91 -3.56
CA SER A 192 -29.31 6.72 -2.98
C SER A 192 -28.75 5.45 -3.58
N ASN A 193 -27.54 5.56 -4.14
CA ASN A 193 -26.81 4.41 -4.63
C ASN A 193 -26.33 3.59 -3.42
N VAL A 194 -27.23 2.96 -2.66
CA VAL A 194 -26.79 1.92 -1.74
C VAL A 194 -26.49 0.72 -2.61
N ALA A 195 -25.21 0.42 -2.79
CA ALA A 195 -24.81 -0.77 -3.52
C ALA A 195 -25.21 -2.03 -2.74
N GLY A 196 -26.46 -2.46 -2.89
CA GLY A 196 -26.93 -3.75 -2.41
C GLY A 196 -26.52 -4.88 -3.34
N GLY A 197 -26.48 -6.11 -2.83
CA GLY A 197 -26.30 -7.33 -3.63
C GLY A 197 -25.51 -8.43 -2.92
N LYS A 198 -25.61 -9.66 -3.42
CA LYS A 198 -24.92 -10.84 -2.86
C LYS A 198 -23.39 -10.64 -2.82
N PHE A 199 -22.81 -10.06 -3.87
CA PHE A 199 -21.39 -9.76 -3.91
C PHE A 199 -20.98 -8.66 -2.93
N HIS A 200 -21.81 -7.62 -2.76
CA HIS A 200 -21.54 -6.57 -1.77
C HIS A 200 -21.49 -7.15 -0.35
N SER A 201 -22.45 -8.00 0.01
CA SER A 201 -22.46 -8.68 1.32
C SER A 201 -21.23 -9.55 1.53
N PHE A 202 -20.85 -10.34 0.52
CA PHE A 202 -19.64 -11.17 0.57
C PHE A 202 -18.37 -10.32 0.79
N LEU A 203 -18.17 -9.29 -0.04
CA LEU A 203 -16.99 -8.43 0.05
C LEU A 203 -16.95 -7.63 1.35
N SER A 204 -18.11 -7.20 1.86
CA SER A 204 -18.22 -6.53 3.16
C SER A 204 -17.80 -7.45 4.32
N ALA A 205 -18.23 -8.71 4.30
CA ALA A 205 -17.85 -9.68 5.32
C ALA A 205 -16.34 -9.97 5.31
N VAL A 206 -15.74 -10.12 4.11
CA VAL A 206 -14.29 -10.30 3.97
C VAL A 206 -13.52 -9.06 4.45
N PHE A 207 -13.97 -7.85 4.11
CA PHE A 207 -13.33 -6.62 4.59
C PHE A 207 -13.44 -6.46 6.10
N ALA A 208 -14.57 -6.82 6.69
CA ALA A 208 -14.75 -6.80 8.14
C ALA A 208 -13.82 -7.80 8.85
N LEU A 209 -13.73 -9.04 8.35
CA LEU A 209 -12.86 -10.08 8.90
C LEU A 209 -11.38 -9.70 8.84
N LEU A 210 -10.94 -9.05 7.75
CA LEU A 210 -9.55 -8.63 7.53
C LEU A 210 -9.23 -7.21 8.01
N GLU A 211 -10.16 -6.58 8.75
CA GLU A 211 -10.05 -5.22 9.29
C GLU A 211 -9.66 -4.17 8.23
N ILE A 212 -10.30 -4.24 7.06
CA ILE A 212 -10.04 -3.35 5.94
C ILE A 212 -11.03 -2.19 5.97
N GLU A 213 -10.57 -1.03 6.44
CA GLU A 213 -11.37 0.20 6.48
C GLU A 213 -11.57 0.83 5.08
N ALA A 214 -12.26 0.16 4.18
CA ALA A 214 -12.46 0.58 2.80
C ALA A 214 -13.95 0.67 2.46
N ASN A 215 -14.32 1.65 1.63
CA ASN A 215 -15.68 1.71 1.09
C ASN A 215 -15.84 0.60 0.03
N VAL A 216 -16.59 -0.45 0.35
CA VAL A 216 -16.85 -1.62 -0.51
C VAL A 216 -17.44 -1.20 -1.85
N GLU A 217 -18.46 -0.34 -1.85
CA GLU A 217 -19.13 0.15 -3.05
C GLU A 217 -18.16 0.83 -4.03
N HIS A 218 -17.21 1.61 -3.51
CA HIS A 218 -16.19 2.24 -4.36
C HIS A 218 -15.40 1.21 -5.17
N TYR A 219 -15.03 0.08 -4.55
CA TYR A 219 -14.26 -0.97 -5.23
C TYR A 219 -15.11 -1.77 -6.20
N ILE A 220 -16.38 -2.03 -5.89
CA ILE A 220 -17.31 -2.67 -6.84
C ILE A 220 -17.49 -1.79 -8.09
N LYS A 221 -17.75 -0.48 -7.93
CA LYS A 221 -17.85 0.47 -9.05
C LYS A 221 -16.58 0.50 -9.89
N LYS A 222 -15.43 0.45 -9.23
CA LYS A 222 -14.13 0.44 -9.89
C LYS A 222 -13.93 -0.83 -10.74
N LEU A 223 -14.26 -2.00 -10.20
CA LEU A 223 -14.18 -3.28 -10.92
C LEU A 223 -15.11 -3.29 -12.14
N LEU A 224 -16.37 -2.87 -11.97
CA LEU A 224 -17.34 -2.75 -13.07
C LEU A 224 -16.84 -1.82 -14.19
N THR A 225 -16.22 -0.69 -13.81
CA THR A 225 -15.63 0.24 -14.78
C THR A 225 -14.47 -0.40 -15.55
N GLU A 226 -13.64 -1.20 -14.89
CA GLU A 226 -12.52 -1.91 -15.51
C GLU A 226 -13.00 -3.03 -16.46
N GLU A 227 -14.02 -3.80 -16.07
CA GLU A 227 -14.63 -4.81 -16.94
C GLU A 227 -15.25 -4.18 -18.19
N ASN A 228 -16.01 -3.10 -18.04
CA ASN A 228 -16.59 -2.37 -19.18
C ASN A 228 -15.53 -1.78 -20.12
N LYS A 229 -14.41 -1.28 -19.57
CA LYS A 229 -13.27 -0.82 -20.38
C LYS A 229 -12.62 -1.96 -21.15
N LYS A 230 -12.42 -3.13 -20.53
CA LYS A 230 -11.86 -4.32 -21.21
C LYS A 230 -12.78 -4.78 -22.34
N LEU A 231 -14.09 -4.85 -22.09
CA LEU A 231 -15.08 -5.24 -23.10
C LEU A 231 -15.10 -4.27 -24.28
N ASN A 232 -15.10 -2.96 -24.01
CA ASN A 232 -15.05 -1.93 -25.06
C ASN A 232 -13.76 -1.99 -25.88
N ASN A 233 -12.62 -2.25 -25.24
CA ASN A 233 -11.35 -2.44 -25.95
C ASN A 233 -11.38 -3.71 -26.81
N PHE A 234 -11.89 -4.83 -26.28
CA PHE A 234 -12.04 -6.07 -27.03
C PHE A 234 -12.93 -5.89 -28.26
N LEU A 235 -14.11 -5.26 -28.10
CA LEU A 235 -15.01 -4.96 -29.21
C LEU A 235 -14.32 -4.07 -30.26
N ARG A 236 -13.57 -3.04 -29.86
CA ARG A 236 -12.79 -2.21 -30.80
C ARG A 236 -11.80 -3.05 -31.60
N TYR A 237 -11.03 -3.93 -30.97
CA TYR A 237 -10.08 -4.79 -31.67
C TYR A 237 -10.76 -5.85 -32.55
N PHE A 238 -11.89 -6.40 -32.10
CA PHE A 238 -12.67 -7.38 -32.85
C PHE A 238 -13.32 -6.77 -34.10
N PHE A 239 -13.89 -5.57 -34.00
CA PHE A 239 -14.42 -4.84 -35.16
C PHE A 239 -13.34 -4.39 -36.15
N ILE A 240 -12.13 -4.06 -35.67
CA ILE A 240 -10.96 -3.79 -36.54
C ILE A 240 -10.51 -5.07 -37.26
N ALA A 241 -10.54 -6.23 -36.58
CA ALA A 241 -10.16 -7.52 -37.16
C ALA A 241 -11.17 -8.08 -38.16
N ILE A 242 -12.45 -7.71 -38.05
CA ILE A 242 -13.55 -8.18 -38.92
C ILE A 242 -13.86 -7.21 -40.06
N ALA A 243 -13.28 -6.00 -40.05
CA ALA A 243 -13.39 -5.10 -41.19
C ALA A 243 -12.83 -5.80 -42.45
N PRO A 244 -13.65 -6.03 -43.49
CA PRO A 244 -13.17 -6.70 -44.69
C PRO A 244 -12.06 -5.89 -45.34
N LYS A 245 -10.93 -6.55 -45.65
CA LYS A 245 -9.89 -6.00 -46.54
C LYS A 245 -10.43 -5.89 -47.97
N ASN A 246 -11.38 -4.98 -48.20
CA ASN A 246 -11.76 -4.50 -49.53
C ASN A 246 -11.65 -2.98 -49.45
N THR A 247 -10.55 -2.37 -49.88
CA THR A 247 -10.31 -2.19 -51.31
C THR A 247 -8.88 -1.70 -51.53
N GLN A 248 -8.00 -2.59 -51.98
CA GLN A 248 -6.78 -2.19 -52.68
C GLN A 248 -6.49 -3.22 -53.78
N LYS A 249 -7.17 -3.06 -54.93
CA LYS A 249 -6.59 -3.32 -56.27
C LYS A 249 -7.55 -2.94 -57.41
N ARG A 250 -7.15 -1.86 -58.11
CA ARG A 250 -7.14 -1.63 -59.57
C ARG A 250 -8.39 -1.99 -60.39
N SER A 251 -8.90 -0.99 -61.10
CA SER A 251 -8.65 -0.92 -62.55
C SER A 251 -8.66 0.53 -63.07
N ASN A 252 -7.56 0.88 -63.75
CA ASN A 252 -7.52 1.92 -64.76
C ASN A 252 -8.67 1.69 -65.75
N ASN A 253 -9.45 2.72 -66.07
CA ASN A 253 -10.09 2.82 -67.38
C ASN A 253 -10.08 4.28 -67.84
N THR A 254 -9.27 4.46 -68.89
CA THR A 254 -9.23 5.50 -69.91
C THR A 254 -10.56 6.19 -70.19
N THR A 255 -10.57 7.52 -70.05
CA THR A 255 -11.47 8.43 -70.76
C THR A 255 -10.88 8.72 -72.14
N LEU A 256 -11.50 8.12 -73.15
CA LEU A 256 -11.48 8.55 -74.56
C LEU A 256 -12.92 8.95 -74.86
N ASP A 257 -13.13 10.23 -75.15
CA ASP A 257 -14.21 10.84 -75.97
C ASP A 257 -13.95 12.35 -75.86
N ALA A 258 -13.31 13.01 -76.83
CA ALA A 258 -13.80 13.38 -78.16
C ALA A 258 -15.00 14.35 -78.12
N GLU A 259 -14.74 15.55 -78.64
CA GLU A 259 -15.68 16.56 -79.19
C GLU A 259 -16.44 17.49 -78.23
N ARG A 260 -15.82 18.63 -77.88
CA ARG A 260 -16.09 19.95 -78.50
C ARG A 260 -15.14 21.03 -78.00
#